data_AF-A0A8I0H235-F1
#
_entry.id   AF-A0A8I0H235-F1
#
_cell.length_a   1.000
_cell.length_b   1.000
_cell.length_c   1.000
_cell.angle_alpha   90.00
_cell.angle_beta   90.00
_cell.angle_gamma   90.00
#
_symmetry.space_group_name_H-M   'P 1'
#
loop_
_entity.id
_entity.type
_entity.pdbx_description
1 polymer ?
#
loop_
_entity_poly.entity_id
_entity_poly.type
_entity_poly.pdbx_seq_one_letter_code
_entity_poly.pdbx_strand_id
1 'polypeptide(L)' 'MLVVIRGAGDIATGIALRLFRSGIKIVMTDLPQPTSIRRTVCFSEAIRHGSATVEGVEAVLAKDAAEAK' A
#
# COMPACT_ATOMS: atom_id res chain seq x y z
N MET A 1 12.45 12.27 -2.17
CA MET A 1 12.52 11.43 -0.96
C MET A 1 11.59 10.24 -1.14
N LEU A 2 12.08 9.03 -0.89
CA LEU A 2 11.30 7.79 -0.96
C LEU A 2 11.11 7.25 0.47
N VAL A 3 9.88 6.90 0.83
CA VAL A 3 9.56 6.24 2.11
C VAL A 3 9.14 4.80 1.84
N VAL A 4 9.73 3.87 2.59
CA VAL A 4 9.34 2.46 2.56
C VAL A 4 8.58 2.13 3.84
N ILE A 5 7.37 1.61 3.71
CA ILE A 5 6.54 1.17 4.83
C ILE A 5 6.49 -0.35 4.86
N ARG A 6 6.89 -0.94 5.98
CA ARG A 6 6.76 -2.38 6.21
C ARG A 6 5.37 -2.66 6.81
N GLY A 7 4.54 -3.35 6.03
CA GLY A 7 3.12 -3.59 6.28
C GLY A 7 2.23 -2.70 5.40
N ALA A 8 1.11 -3.24 4.93
CA ALA A 8 0.09 -2.55 4.15
C ALA A 8 -1.34 -2.75 4.72
N GLY A 9 -1.43 -3.05 6.02
CA GLY A 9 -2.69 -3.08 6.77
C GLY A 9 -3.32 -1.69 6.96
N ASP A 10 -4.36 -1.60 7.79
CA ASP A 10 -5.19 -0.40 7.96
C ASP A 10 -4.40 0.81 8.50
N ILE A 11 -3.59 0.61 9.54
CA ILE A 11 -2.75 1.67 10.10
C ILE A 11 -1.69 2.14 9.08
N ALA A 12 -1.03 1.20 8.41
CA ALA A 12 -0.01 1.52 7.41
C ALA A 12 -0.60 2.25 6.21
N THR A 13 -1.82 1.86 5.79
CA THR A 13 -2.58 2.51 4.72
C THR A 13 -2.91 3.95 5.08
N GLY A 14 -3.37 4.21 6.31
CA GLY A 14 -3.61 5.58 6.78
C GLY A 14 -2.35 6.46 6.78
N ILE A 15 -1.22 5.90 7.21
CA ILE A 15 0.09 6.61 7.14
C ILE A 15 0.47 6.89 5.69
N ALA A 16 0.34 5.88 4.81
CA ALA A 16 0.66 6.01 3.39
C ALA A 16 -0.19 7.10 2.71
N LEU A 17 -1.50 7.12 2.98
CA LEU A 17 -2.40 8.16 2.47
C LEU A 17 -1.96 9.56 2.88
N ARG A 18 -1.58 9.76 4.15
CA ARG A 18 -1.14 11.07 4.64
C ARG A 18 0.15 11.52 3.96
N LEU A 19 1.13 10.63 3.84
CA LEU A 19 2.41 10.92 3.21
C LEU A 19 2.24 11.17 1.69
N PHE A 20 1.42 10.36 1.02
CA PHE A 20 1.19 10.45 -0.42
C PHE A 20 0.51 11.77 -0.80
N ARG A 21 -0.53 12.14 -0.05
CA ARG A 21 -1.21 13.45 -0.19
C ARG A 21 -0.29 14.63 0.09
N SER A 22 0.84 14.42 0.78
CA SER A 22 1.87 15.43 1.01
C SER A 22 2.95 15.47 -0.09
N GLY A 23 2.78 14.72 -1.18
CA GLY A 23 3.71 14.67 -2.30
C GLY A 23 4.93 13.75 -2.10
N ILE A 24 4.91 12.90 -1.08
CA ILE A 24 6.00 11.96 -0.80
C ILE A 24 5.78 10.68 -1.60
N LYS A 25 6.84 10.16 -2.22
CA LYS A 25 6.83 8.86 -2.89
C LYS A 25 6.90 7.73 -1.87
N ILE A 26 6.08 6.70 -2.04
CA ILE A 26 5.91 5.63 -1.07
C ILE A 26 5.94 4.28 -1.77
N VAL A 27 6.66 3.34 -1.15
CA VAL A 27 6.54 1.91 -1.45
C VAL A 27 6.14 1.19 -0.18
N MET A 28 5.24 0.22 -0.30
CA MET A 28 4.79 -0.60 0.82
C MET A 28 5.13 -2.06 0.54
N THR A 29 5.50 -2.81 1.57
CA THR A 29 5.73 -4.26 1.48
C THR A 29 4.83 -4.98 2.47
N ASP A 30 4.29 -6.15 2.14
CA ASP A 30 3.54 -6.98 3.09
C ASP A 30 3.82 -8.47 2.82
N LEU A 31 3.22 -9.35 3.61
CA LEU A 31 3.25 -10.80 3.41
C LEU A 31 2.56 -11.16 2.07
N PRO A 32 3.01 -12.22 1.38
CA PRO A 32 2.34 -12.73 0.17
C PRO A 32 0.86 -13.06 0.39
N GLN A 33 0.51 -13.45 1.63
CA GLN A 33 -0.87 -13.64 2.08
C GLN A 33 -1.18 -12.70 3.25
N PRO A 34 -1.64 -11.45 2.99
CA PRO A 34 -1.81 -10.46 4.05
C PRO A 34 -2.85 -10.86 5.10
N THR A 35 -2.59 -10.60 6.37
CA THR A 35 -3.49 -11.01 7.48
C THR A 35 -4.47 -9.92 7.91
N SER A 36 -4.61 -8.86 7.11
CA SER A 36 -5.48 -7.73 7.39
C SER A 36 -6.94 -8.15 7.58
N ILE A 37 -7.52 -7.81 8.74
CA ILE A 37 -8.93 -8.12 9.04
C ILE A 37 -9.84 -7.13 8.32
N ARG A 38 -9.53 -5.82 8.42
CA ARG A 38 -10.33 -4.74 7.81
C ARG A 38 -9.94 -4.53 6.35
N ARG A 39 -10.17 -5.55 5.52
CA ARG A 39 -9.62 -5.64 4.14
C ARG A 39 -9.98 -4.47 3.23
N THR A 40 -11.21 -3.97 3.29
CA THR A 40 -11.70 -2.89 2.40
C THR A 40 -11.01 -1.54 2.61
N VAL A 41 -10.21 -1.38 3.67
CA VAL A 41 -9.44 -0.17 3.98
C VAL A 41 -7.92 -0.42 4.02
N CYS A 42 -7.47 -1.54 3.47
CA CYS A 42 -6.05 -1.92 3.47
C CYS A 42 -5.51 -1.98 2.05
N PHE A 43 -4.39 -1.31 1.79
CA PHE A 43 -3.66 -1.44 0.52
C PHE A 43 -3.04 -2.82 0.33
N SER A 44 -2.92 -3.64 1.38
CA SER A 44 -2.48 -5.04 1.28
C SER A 44 -3.37 -5.87 0.33
N GLU A 45 -4.62 -5.46 0.10
CA GLU A 45 -5.50 -6.12 -0.87
C GLU A 45 -4.98 -6.02 -2.32
N ALA A 46 -4.10 -5.07 -2.63
CA ALA A 46 -3.42 -4.99 -3.91
C ALA A 46 -2.57 -6.26 -4.19
N ILE A 47 -2.03 -6.91 -3.16
CA ILE A 47 -1.29 -8.18 -3.32
C ILE A 47 -2.19 -9.30 -3.82
N ARG A 48 -3.48 -9.29 -3.45
CA ARG A 48 -4.46 -10.30 -3.85
C ARG A 48 -5.10 -10.01 -5.19
N HIS A 49 -5.42 -8.74 -5.43
CA HIS A 49 -6.29 -8.33 -6.53
C HIS A 49 -5.54 -7.58 -7.64
N GLY A 50 -4.25 -7.31 -7.47
CA GLY A 50 -3.43 -6.49 -8.36
C GLY A 50 -3.52 -5.00 -8.06
N SER A 51 -4.65 -4.51 -7.53
CA SER A 51 -4.78 -3.15 -7.00
C SER A 51 -5.79 -3.07 -5.85
N ALA A 52 -5.74 -1.96 -5.11
CA ALA A 52 -6.70 -1.63 -4.06
C ALA A 52 -6.88 -0.12 -3.95
N THR A 53 -8.13 0.34 -3.89
CA THR A 53 -8.45 1.77 -3.77
C THR A 53 -8.98 2.07 -2.38
N VAL A 54 -8.34 3.03 -1.69
CA VAL A 54 -8.76 3.51 -0.37
C VAL A 54 -8.79 5.03 -0.41
N GLU A 55 -9.92 5.62 -0.05
CA GLU A 55 -10.15 7.08 -0.08
C GLU A 55 -9.72 7.77 -1.39
N GLY A 56 -9.99 7.12 -2.54
CA GLY A 56 -9.68 7.65 -3.87
C GLY A 56 -8.21 7.54 -4.29
N VAL A 57 -7.35 6.93 -3.48
CA VAL A 57 -5.97 6.62 -3.84
C VAL A 57 -5.87 5.14 -4.19
N GLU A 58 -5.31 4.84 -5.36
CA GLU A 58 -5.08 3.48 -5.82
C GLU A 58 -3.65 3.04 -5.49
N ALA A 59 -3.52 1.91 -4.79
CA ALA A 59 -2.28 1.17 -4.66
C ALA A 59 -2.26 0.03 -5.67
N VAL A 60 -1.12 -0.17 -6.34
CA VAL A 60 -0.93 -1.21 -7.36
C VAL A 60 0.19 -2.14 -6.93
N LEU A 61 0.02 -3.44 -7.17
CA LEU A 61 1.03 -4.45 -6.90
C LEU A 61 2.25 -4.23 -7.80
N ALA A 62 3.42 -4.09 -7.18
CA ALA A 62 4.72 -4.23 -7.82
C ALA A 62 5.35 -5.55 -7.36
N LYS A 63 5.77 -6.41 -8.29
CA LYS A 63 6.36 -7.72 -7.98
C LYS A 63 7.77 -7.60 -7.41
N ASP A 64 8.47 -6.54 -7.79
CA ASP A 64 9.83 -6.24 -7.36
C ASP A 64 10.08 -4.73 -7.30
N ALA A 65 11.28 -4.35 -6.90
CA ALA A 65 11.68 -2.97 -6.78
C ALA A 65 11.77 -2.22 -8.14
N ALA A 66 11.92 -2.93 -9.26
CA ALA A 66 11.97 -2.30 -10.58
C ALA A 66 10.58 -1.90 -11.08
N GLU A 67 9.53 -2.63 -10.66
CA GLU A 67 8.14 -2.30 -10.97
C GLU A 67 7.57 -1.16 -10.09
N ALA A 68 8.19 -0.85 -8.95
CA ALA A 68 7.74 0.19 -8.02
C ALA A 68 8.04 1.62 -8.54
N LYS A 69 7.02 2.49 -8.62
CA LYS A 69 7.10 3.82 -9.26
C LYS A 69 6.77 4.99 -8.33
#